data_AF-A0A4Y8LHW9-F1
#
_entry.id   AF-A0A4Y8LHW9-F1
#
_cell.length_a   1.000
_cell.length_b   1.000
_cell.length_c   1.000
_cell.angle_alpha   90.00
_cell.angle_beta   90.00
_cell.angle_gamma   90.00
#
_symmetry.space_group_name_H-M   'P 1'
#
loop_
_entity.id
_entity.type
_entity.pdbx_description
1 polymer ?
#
loop_
_entity_poly.entity_id
_entity_poly.type
_entity_poly.pdbx_seq_one_letter_code
_entity_poly.pdbx_strand_id
1 'polypeptide(L)'
;MKKIRGVILLVIILAVTLFVINNIKLYDIKSAVLAKEDDIQIESITQLGGWGEWFQEYSLVVEKDGSKYRIWTDGDGEIDDWEVLN
;
A
#
# COMPACT_ATOMS: atom_id res chain seq x y z
N MET A 1 -22.30 -26.45 -17.96
CA MET A 1 -20.83 -26.26 -18.07
C MET A 1 -20.41 -24.90 -18.64
N LYS A 2 -20.90 -24.46 -19.81
CA LYS A 2 -20.50 -23.16 -20.41
C LYS A 2 -20.78 -21.94 -19.50
N LYS A 3 -21.94 -21.91 -18.83
CA LYS A 3 -22.30 -20.86 -17.86
C LYS A 3 -21.36 -20.82 -16.64
N ILE A 4 -20.96 -21.98 -16.13
CA ILE A 4 -20.02 -22.11 -15.00
C ILE A 4 -18.63 -21.59 -15.38
N ARG A 5 -18.14 -21.92 -16.58
CA ARG A 5 -16.86 -21.39 -17.09
C ARG A 5 -16.88 -19.86 -17.22
N GLY A 6 -17.99 -19.29 -17.67
CA GLY A 6 -18.16 -17.84 -17.74
C GLY A 6 -18.11 -17.16 -16.37
N VAL A 7 -18.75 -17.76 -15.35
CA VAL A 7 -18.71 -17.24 -13.97
C VAL A 7 -17.30 -17.31 -13.38
N ILE A 8 -16.59 -18.42 -13.57
CA ILE A 8 -15.20 -18.55 -13.09
C ILE A 8 -14.30 -17.49 -13.74
N LEU A 9 -14.42 -17.28 -15.05
CA LEU A 9 -13.64 -16.26 -15.75
C LEU A 9 -13.92 -14.85 -15.19
N LEU A 10 -15.19 -14.53 -14.92
CA LEU A 10 -15.59 -13.25 -14.33
C LEU A 10 -14.95 -13.03 -12.96
N VAL A 11 -14.97 -14.05 -12.09
CA VAL A 11 -14.36 -13.98 -10.75
C VAL A 11 -12.85 -13.76 -10.83
N ILE A 12 -12.17 -14.44 -11.77
CA ILE A 12 -10.74 -14.24 -11.99
C ILE A 12 -10.45 -12.81 -12.44
N ILE A 13 -11.22 -12.29 -13.40
CA ILE A 13 -11.04 -10.91 -13.88
C ILE A 13 -11.22 -9.93 -12.73
N LEU A 14 -12.28 -10.07 -11.93
CA LEU A 14 -12.52 -9.22 -10.76
C LEU A 14 -11.37 -9.27 -9.75
N ALA A 15 -10.88 -10.48 -9.42
CA ALA A 15 -9.77 -10.64 -8.49
C ALA A 15 -8.48 -9.98 -9.00
N VAL A 16 -8.18 -10.15 -10.29
CA VAL A 16 -7.01 -9.52 -10.94
C VAL A 16 -7.16 -8.00 -10.94
N THR A 17 -8.33 -7.47 -11.29
CA THR A 17 -8.58 -6.03 -11.29
C THR A 17 -8.37 -5.42 -9.91
N LEU A 18 -8.94 -6.04 -8.86
CA LEU A 18 -8.76 -5.57 -7.48
C LEU A 18 -7.29 -5.64 -7.05
N PHE A 19 -6.59 -6.70 -7.41
CA PHE A 19 -5.16 -6.83 -7.13
C PHE A 19 -4.34 -5.72 -7.80
N VAL A 20 -4.61 -5.43 -9.08
CA VAL A 20 -3.92 -4.37 -9.82
C VAL A 20 -4.19 -3.00 -9.20
N ILE A 21 -5.46 -2.69 -8.88
CA ILE A 21 -5.83 -1.41 -8.26
C ILE A 21 -5.10 -1.21 -6.93
N ASN A 22 -5.05 -2.24 -6.07
CA ASN A 22 -4.33 -2.15 -4.80
C ASN A 22 -2.83 -1.91 -5.00
N ASN A 23 -2.20 -2.60 -5.96
CA ASN A 23 -0.77 -2.40 -6.23
C ASN A 23 -0.46 -1.01 -6.77
N ILE A 24 -1.33 -0.46 -7.63
CA ILE A 24 -1.19 0.92 -8.12
C ILE A 24 -1.26 1.90 -6.94
N LYS A 25 -2.27 1.75 -6.06
CA LYS A 25 -2.41 2.64 -4.90
C LYS A 25 -1.19 2.60 -3.97
N LEU A 26 -0.68 1.39 -3.70
CA LEU A 26 0.55 1.23 -2.90
C LEU A 26 1.77 1.85 -3.57
N TYR A 27 1.87 1.77 -4.91
CA TYR A 27 2.93 2.42 -5.66
C TYR A 27 2.83 3.95 -5.55
N ASP A 28 1.65 4.51 -5.75
CA ASP A 28 1.42 5.96 -5.66
C ASP A 28 1.81 6.52 -4.29
N ILE A 29 1.47 5.81 -3.21
CA ILE A 29 1.83 6.21 -1.84
C ILE A 29 3.34 6.18 -1.65
N LYS A 30 4.03 5.12 -2.10
CA LYS A 30 5.50 5.07 -2.04
C LYS A 30 6.13 6.24 -2.78
N SER A 31 5.63 6.56 -3.98
CA SER A 31 6.11 7.68 -4.77
C SER A 31 5.85 9.03 -4.08
N ALA A 32 4.69 9.20 -3.45
CA ALA A 32 4.35 10.42 -2.71
C ALA A 32 5.25 10.62 -1.49
N VAL A 33 5.55 9.55 -0.75
CA VAL A 33 6.48 9.59 0.40
C VAL A 33 7.91 9.90 -0.07
N LEU A 34 8.39 9.23 -1.12
CA LEU A 34 9.73 9.48 -1.68
C LEU A 34 9.89 10.89 -2.26
N ALA A 35 8.80 11.50 -2.76
CA ALA A 35 8.84 12.87 -3.25
C ALA A 35 8.97 13.92 -2.13
N LYS A 36 8.70 13.53 -0.87
CA LYS A 36 8.82 14.39 0.31
C LYS A 36 10.12 14.13 1.08
N GLU A 37 10.59 12.89 1.04
CA GLU A 37 11.78 12.43 1.75
C GLU A 37 12.75 11.76 0.75
N ASP A 38 13.74 12.52 0.28
CA ASP A 38 14.67 12.09 -0.76
C ASP A 38 15.74 11.08 -0.28
N ASP A 39 15.88 10.90 1.04
CA ASP A 39 16.94 10.08 1.67
C ASP A 39 16.37 8.93 2.52
N ILE A 40 15.39 8.22 1.96
CA ILE A 40 14.87 7.01 2.58
C ILE A 40 14.75 5.87 1.57
N GLN A 41 14.98 4.64 2.05
CA GLN A 41 14.73 3.44 1.27
C GLN A 41 13.51 2.71 1.84
N ILE A 42 12.43 2.63 1.07
CA ILE A 42 11.21 1.92 1.49
C ILE A 42 11.44 0.41 1.37
N GLU A 43 11.49 -0.29 2.51
CA GLU A 43 11.61 -1.75 2.56
C GLU A 43 10.26 -2.44 2.35
N SER A 44 9.20 -1.94 2.99
CA SER A 44 7.87 -2.52 2.89
C SER A 44 6.77 -1.49 3.09
N ILE A 45 5.58 -1.81 2.59
CA ILE A 45 4.35 -1.05 2.82
C ILE A 45 3.23 -2.02 3.15
N THR A 46 2.40 -1.65 4.11
CA THR A 46 1.21 -2.40 4.51
C THR A 46 0.05 -1.43 4.61
N GLN A 47 -1.08 -1.75 4.00
CA GLN A 47 -2.31 -1.00 4.24
C GLN A 47 -2.82 -1.32 5.65
N LEU A 48 -3.07 -0.29 6.42
CA LEU A 48 -3.76 -0.36 7.70
C LEU A 48 -5.25 -0.13 7.46
N GLY A 49 -6.05 -1.02 8.01
CA GLY A 49 -7.49 -1.01 7.86
C GLY A 49 -8.05 -2.03 6.87
N GLY A 50 -9.33 -2.34 7.06
CA GLY A 50 -10.02 -3.46 6.42
C GLY A 50 -11.03 -3.05 5.35
N TRP A 51 -11.57 -4.06 4.66
CA TRP A 51 -12.71 -3.87 3.77
C TRP A 51 -13.90 -3.26 4.53
N GLY A 52 -14.35 -2.07 4.11
CA GLY A 52 -15.49 -1.37 4.71
C GLY A 52 -15.11 -0.21 5.63
N GLU A 53 -13.82 0.03 5.87
CA GLU A 53 -13.37 1.22 6.58
C GLU A 53 -13.29 2.43 5.64
N TRP A 54 -13.77 3.56 6.17
CA TRP A 54 -13.81 4.88 5.57
C TRP A 54 -12.46 5.62 5.50
N PHE A 55 -11.46 5.18 6.24
CA PHE A 55 -10.10 5.70 6.18
C PHE A 55 -9.16 4.63 5.61
N GLN A 56 -8.17 5.07 4.83
CA GLN A 56 -7.11 4.24 4.30
C GLN A 56 -5.81 4.78 4.83
N GLU A 57 -5.29 4.13 5.86
CA GLU A 57 -3.97 4.42 6.42
C GLU A 57 -2.98 3.38 5.90
N TYR A 58 -1.70 3.74 5.91
CA TYR A 58 -0.63 2.89 5.44
C TYR A 58 0.54 2.97 6.39
N SER A 59 1.14 1.83 6.70
CA SER A 59 2.40 1.75 7.41
C SER A 59 3.50 1.38 6.43
N LEU A 60 4.54 2.22 6.39
CA LEU A 60 5.75 1.96 5.62
C LEU A 60 6.87 1.62 6.59
N VAL A 61 7.69 0.63 6.26
CA VAL A 61 8.99 0.42 6.91
C VAL A 61 10.05 0.95 5.98
N VAL A 62 10.87 1.87 6.48
CA VAL A 62 11.91 2.54 5.70
C VAL A 62 13.24 2.46 6.42
N GLU A 63 14.33 2.47 5.65
CA GLU A 63 15.68 2.65 6.15
C GLU A 63 16.13 4.09 5.87
N LYS A 64 16.65 4.76 6.90
CA LYS A 64 17.23 6.11 6.83
C LYS A 64 18.47 6.13 7.72
N ASP A 65 19.60 6.59 7.19
CA ASP A 65 20.88 6.64 7.94
C ASP A 65 21.29 5.32 8.61
N GLY A 66 20.99 4.17 7.98
CA GLY A 66 21.28 2.83 8.50
C GLY A 66 20.40 2.39 9.68
N SER A 67 19.38 3.18 10.03
CA SER A 67 18.38 2.85 11.04
C SER A 67 17.03 2.59 10.38
N LYS A 68 16.22 1.70 10.98
CA LYS A 68 14.89 1.38 10.48
C LYS A 68 13.83 2.20 11.19
N TYR A 69 12.88 2.70 10.42
CA TYR A 69 11.75 3.47 10.90
C TYR A 69 10.46 2.87 10.37
N ARG A 70 9.40 2.97 11.17
CA ARG A 70 8.04 2.84 10.72
C ARG A 70 7.45 4.22 10.53
N ILE A 71 6.83 4.44 9.40
CA ILE A 71 6.11 5.67 9.07
C ILE A 71 4.64 5.32 8.90
N TRP A 72 3.76 6.18 9.39
CA TRP A 72 2.33 6.11 9.10
C TRP A 72 1.94 7.22 8.12
N THR A 73 1.14 6.86 7.13
CA THR A 73 0.66 7.80 6.13
C THR A 73 -0.81 7.60 5.83
N ASP A 74 -1.44 8.66 5.36
CA ASP A 74 -2.77 8.57 4.77
C ASP A 74 -2.74 8.00 3.34
N GLY A 75 -3.90 7.98 2.68
CA GLY A 75 -4.06 7.51 1.32
C GLY A 75 -3.41 8.38 0.25
N ASP A 76 -2.99 9.59 0.56
CA ASP A 76 -2.31 10.51 -0.35
C ASP A 76 -0.79 10.57 -0.09
N GLY A 77 -0.30 9.77 0.87
CA GLY A 77 1.10 9.72 1.26
C GLY A 77 1.54 10.93 2.07
N GLU A 78 0.62 11.61 2.76
CA GLU A 78 0.96 12.54 3.84
C GLU A 78 1.45 11.75 5.04
N ILE A 79 2.56 12.19 5.63
CA ILE A 79 3.19 11.48 6.74
C ILE A 79 2.62 12.02 8.05
N ASP A 80 1.98 11.15 8.81
CA ASP A 80 1.37 11.49 10.10
C ASP A 80 2.37 11.38 11.25
N ASP A 81 3.17 10.30 11.27
CA ASP A 81 4.09 10.00 12.37
C ASP A 81 5.26 9.08 11.97
N TRP A 82 6.31 9.06 12.80
CA TRP A 82 7.50 8.24 12.66
C TRP A 82 7.85 7.54 13.98
N GLU A 83 8.13 6.24 13.90
CA GLU A 83 8.59 5.43 15.01
C GLU A 83 9.92 4.75 14.66
N VAL A 84 10.90 4.81 15.56
CA VAL A 84 12.15 4.05 15.42
C VAL A 84 11.88 2.57 15.67
N LEU A 85 12.27 1.71 14.74
CA LEU A 85 12.24 0.26 14.92
C LEU A 85 13.61 -0.19 15.45
N ASN A 86 13.66 -0.46 16.76
CA ASN A 86 14.84 -1.04 17.43
C ASN A 86 15.06 -2.51 17.07
#